data_AF-A0AB36JLE2-F1
#
_entry.id   AF-A0AB36JLE2-F1
#
_cell.length_a   1.000
_cell.length_b   1.000
_cell.length_c   1.000
_cell.angle_alpha   90.00
_cell.angle_beta   90.00
_cell.angle_gamma   90.00
#
_symmetry.space_group_name_H-M   'P 1'
#
loop_
_entity.id
_entity.type
_entity.pdbx_description
1 polymer ?
#
loop_
_entity_poly.entity_id
_entity_poly.type
_entity_poly.pdbx_seq_one_letter_code
_entity_poly.pdbx_strand_id
1 'polypeptide(L)'
;MIEIYPFGSAHSKKYRLVNRAGMQVTLTNFGARIIEILVPVEEGGGLRNLTMSASSDVAYLARDAYPGATIVPVAGRISGAQASIKGQEYSFTENEPGRTLHGGIDTANEQYWETEVDEVANAIYFTIELADGFNGFPGPVRVRACYRLTEDNVLEISYTAQSDKDTLFNPTNHIYFNLTGDVHKDVADHRVRIAAQAYAPLGEDNLPLGSLVPVEGTPFDFRRGETFAQGFTLEHPQNHLVKGYDHPWVLDKVEEPIEVISPDQKVRLTVETNQPAVVIYTYNFPSEGMAAFHGAFSLECQGLPNACNTEGFGSILLEKDQLFEHQTRYRFEW
;
A
#
# COMPACT_ATOMS: atom_id res chain seq x y z
N MET A 1 -23.94 5.38 -3.15
CA MET A 1 -24.77 4.61 -2.18
C MET A 1 -23.82 3.80 -1.34
N ILE A 2 -24.01 3.76 -0.02
CA ILE A 2 -23.15 2.99 0.90
C ILE A 2 -24.00 1.90 1.55
N GLU A 3 -23.58 0.64 1.40
CA GLU A 3 -24.23 -0.52 2.02
C GLU A 3 -23.32 -1.15 3.07
N ILE A 4 -23.89 -1.59 4.19
CA ILE A 4 -23.12 -2.07 5.35
C ILE A 4 -23.49 -3.52 5.66
N TYR A 5 -22.48 -4.39 5.80
CA TYR A 5 -22.66 -5.82 6.06
C TYR A 5 -21.74 -6.31 7.18
N PRO A 6 -22.09 -7.39 7.90
CA PRO A 6 -21.13 -8.11 8.75
C PRO A 6 -19.94 -8.64 7.93
N PHE A 7 -18.76 -8.71 8.56
CA PHE A 7 -17.57 -9.25 7.91
C PHE A 7 -16.74 -10.15 8.83
N GLY A 8 -17.29 -11.33 9.14
CA GLY A 8 -16.64 -12.33 10.00
C GLY A 8 -17.00 -12.15 11.48
N SER A 9 -16.07 -11.69 12.31
CA SER A 9 -16.34 -11.51 13.76
C SER A 9 -17.40 -10.44 14.04
N ALA A 10 -17.89 -10.39 15.29
CA ALA A 10 -18.91 -9.44 15.72
C ALA A 10 -18.47 -7.96 15.66
N HIS A 11 -17.16 -7.70 15.65
CA HIS A 11 -16.58 -6.34 15.64
C HIS A 11 -16.28 -5.84 14.22
N SER A 12 -16.35 -6.72 13.24
CA SER A 12 -15.95 -6.48 11.86
C SER A 12 -17.15 -6.23 10.95
N LYS A 13 -17.10 -5.13 10.21
CA LYS A 13 -18.11 -4.73 9.23
C LYS A 13 -17.44 -4.37 7.92
N LYS A 14 -18.11 -4.68 6.81
CA LYS A 14 -17.73 -4.19 5.48
C LYS A 14 -18.71 -3.15 4.95
N TYR A 15 -18.18 -2.19 4.22
CA TYR A 15 -18.86 -1.02 3.70
C TYR A 15 -18.66 -0.99 2.19
N ARG A 16 -19.73 -1.16 1.41
CA ARG A 16 -19.68 -1.15 -0.05
C ARG A 16 -20.14 0.20 -0.57
N LEU A 17 -19.22 0.93 -1.19
CA LEU A 17 -19.47 2.20 -1.87
C LEU A 17 -19.75 1.89 -3.34
N VAL A 18 -20.80 2.51 -3.91
CA VAL A 18 -21.17 2.36 -5.31
C VAL A 18 -21.38 3.74 -5.94
N ASN A 19 -20.76 3.98 -7.10
CA ASN A 19 -20.95 5.17 -7.91
C ASN A 19 -21.94 4.93 -9.07
N ARG A 20 -22.31 5.98 -9.82
CA ARG A 20 -23.30 5.88 -10.91
C ARG A 20 -22.81 5.10 -12.12
N ALA A 21 -21.49 5.02 -12.32
CA ALA A 21 -20.90 4.20 -13.37
C ALA A 21 -20.95 2.70 -13.06
N GLY A 22 -21.35 2.31 -11.85
CA GLY A 22 -21.46 0.92 -11.41
C GLY A 22 -20.17 0.35 -10.82
N MET A 23 -19.11 1.16 -10.68
CA MET A 23 -17.92 0.77 -9.93
C MET A 23 -18.28 0.60 -8.45
N GLN A 24 -17.73 -0.44 -7.83
CA GLN A 24 -17.94 -0.74 -6.42
C GLN A 24 -16.61 -0.87 -5.69
N VAL A 25 -16.50 -0.26 -4.52
CA VAL A 25 -15.37 -0.44 -3.61
C VAL A 25 -15.89 -0.94 -2.28
N THR A 26 -15.39 -2.09 -1.83
CA THR A 26 -15.73 -2.65 -0.51
C THR A 26 -14.58 -2.41 0.45
N LEU A 27 -14.87 -1.77 1.58
CA LEU A 27 -13.93 -1.48 2.67
C LEU A 27 -14.31 -2.26 3.93
N THR A 28 -13.40 -2.40 4.90
CA THR A 28 -13.71 -2.89 6.25
C THR A 28 -13.02 -2.05 7.32
N ASN A 29 -13.66 -1.95 8.49
CA ASN A 29 -13.08 -1.30 9.66
C ASN A 29 -11.92 -2.10 10.28
N PHE A 30 -11.79 -3.39 9.95
CA PHE A 30 -10.62 -4.19 10.32
C PHE A 30 -9.41 -3.80 9.46
N GLY A 31 -8.49 -3.04 10.03
CA GLY A 31 -7.30 -2.54 9.35
C GLY A 31 -7.52 -1.34 8.44
N ALA A 32 -8.70 -0.68 8.51
CA ALA A 32 -9.12 0.36 7.56
C ALA A 32 -8.77 -0.05 6.12
N ARG A 33 -9.32 -1.19 5.70
CA ARG A 33 -8.80 -2.03 4.60
C ARG A 33 -9.70 -2.00 3.38
N ILE A 34 -9.12 -2.06 2.19
CA ILE A 34 -9.83 -2.34 0.92
C ILE A 34 -9.92 -3.85 0.73
N ILE A 35 -11.13 -4.37 0.50
CA ILE A 35 -11.39 -5.79 0.23
C ILE A 35 -11.59 -6.01 -1.28
N GLU A 36 -12.44 -5.20 -1.91
CA GLU A 36 -12.85 -5.42 -3.31
C GLU A 36 -12.85 -4.11 -4.08
N ILE A 37 -12.39 -4.17 -5.33
CA ILE A 37 -12.64 -3.13 -6.33
C ILE A 37 -13.24 -3.81 -7.55
N LEU A 38 -14.53 -3.58 -7.77
CA LEU A 38 -15.31 -4.19 -8.84
C LEU A 38 -15.58 -3.16 -9.93
N VAL A 39 -15.20 -3.47 -11.18
CA VAL A 39 -15.46 -2.60 -12.35
C VAL A 39 -16.33 -3.31 -13.40
N PRO A 40 -17.31 -2.63 -14.02
CA PRO A 40 -18.21 -3.21 -15.02
C PRO A 40 -17.56 -3.24 -16.41
N VAL A 41 -16.53 -4.07 -16.55
CA VAL A 41 -15.69 -4.18 -17.75
C VAL A 41 -16.01 -5.41 -18.62
N GLU A 42 -16.78 -6.37 -18.09
CA GLU A 42 -17.12 -7.59 -18.81
C GLU A 42 -18.38 -7.44 -19.66
N GLU A 43 -18.45 -8.24 -20.73
CA GLU A 43 -19.61 -8.27 -21.62
C GLU A 43 -20.90 -8.52 -20.85
N GLY A 44 -21.97 -7.83 -21.23
CA GLY A 44 -23.27 -7.92 -20.55
C GLY A 44 -23.32 -7.23 -19.18
N GLY A 45 -22.30 -6.44 -18.81
CA GLY A 45 -22.27 -5.68 -17.56
C GLY A 45 -21.75 -6.46 -16.36
N GLY A 46 -20.98 -7.53 -16.59
CA GLY A 46 -20.34 -8.30 -15.52
C GLY A 46 -19.27 -7.48 -14.79
N LEU A 47 -19.16 -7.68 -13.48
CA LEU A 47 -18.16 -7.03 -12.63
C LEU A 47 -16.88 -7.87 -12.55
N ARG A 48 -15.73 -7.27 -12.85
CA ARG A 48 -14.41 -7.85 -12.62
C ARG A 48 -13.86 -7.33 -11.30
N ASN A 49 -13.45 -8.23 -10.40
CA ASN A 49 -12.72 -7.85 -9.19
C ASN A 49 -11.25 -7.62 -9.53
N LEU A 50 -10.69 -6.47 -9.18
CA LEU A 50 -9.31 -6.10 -9.49
C LEU A 50 -8.35 -6.36 -8.32
N THR A 51 -8.82 -6.86 -7.18
CA THR A 51 -8.03 -6.97 -5.94
C THR A 51 -7.93 -8.39 -5.40
N MET A 52 -6.78 -8.69 -4.78
CA MET A 52 -6.61 -9.86 -3.92
C MET A 52 -7.15 -9.55 -2.51
N SER A 53 -7.90 -10.47 -1.91
CA SER A 53 -8.48 -10.32 -0.58
C SER A 53 -8.76 -11.65 0.10
N ALA A 54 -8.99 -11.60 1.42
CA ALA A 54 -9.54 -12.71 2.20
C ALA A 54 -11.05 -12.51 2.48
N SER A 55 -11.75 -13.61 2.79
CA SER A 55 -13.22 -13.63 2.91
C SER A 55 -13.78 -13.12 4.24
N SER A 56 -12.93 -12.93 5.26
CA SER A 56 -13.29 -12.40 6.58
C SER A 56 -12.06 -11.84 7.29
N ASP A 57 -12.27 -11.04 8.34
CA ASP A 57 -11.24 -10.62 9.29
C ASP A 57 -10.46 -11.81 9.89
N VAL A 58 -11.17 -12.87 10.27
CA VAL A 58 -10.56 -14.13 10.76
C VAL A 58 -9.67 -14.77 9.69
N ALA A 59 -10.08 -14.74 8.43
CA ALA A 59 -9.28 -15.29 7.33
C ALA A 59 -8.03 -14.44 7.04
N TYR A 60 -8.12 -13.10 7.16
CA TYR A 60 -6.95 -12.23 7.08
C TYR A 60 -5.93 -12.57 8.17
N LEU A 61 -6.36 -12.64 9.44
CA LEU A 61 -5.47 -13.01 10.55
C LEU A 61 -4.84 -14.39 10.40
N ALA A 62 -5.57 -15.35 9.82
CA ALA A 62 -5.09 -16.72 9.66
C ALA A 62 -4.13 -16.91 8.47
N ARG A 63 -4.12 -16.00 7.48
CA ARG A 63 -3.39 -16.19 6.21
C ARG A 63 -2.37 -15.10 5.96
N ASP A 64 -2.83 -13.85 5.91
CA ASP A 64 -2.04 -12.68 5.58
C ASP A 64 -2.84 -11.43 5.96
N ALA A 65 -2.33 -10.67 6.94
CA ALA A 65 -3.02 -9.48 7.45
C ALA A 65 -2.65 -8.19 6.69
N TYR A 66 -1.84 -8.24 5.63
CA TYR A 66 -1.45 -7.01 4.91
C TYR A 66 -2.37 -6.62 3.75
N PRO A 67 -2.92 -7.54 2.92
CA PRO A 67 -3.59 -7.15 1.68
C PRO A 67 -4.73 -6.14 1.84
N GLY A 68 -4.57 -4.98 1.23
CA GLY A 68 -5.50 -3.86 1.26
C GLY A 68 -5.51 -3.02 2.53
N ALA A 69 -4.72 -3.37 3.55
CA ALA A 69 -4.75 -2.71 4.85
C ALA A 69 -4.09 -1.32 4.81
N THR A 70 -4.53 -0.45 5.71
CA THR A 70 -3.76 0.76 6.05
C THR A 70 -2.60 0.36 6.96
N ILE A 71 -1.39 0.70 6.56
CA ILE A 71 -0.17 0.43 7.35
C ILE A 71 0.24 1.71 8.08
N VAL A 72 0.25 1.67 9.42
CA VAL A 72 0.71 2.74 10.32
C VAL A 72 1.32 2.15 11.59
N PRO A 73 2.27 2.83 12.27
CA PRO A 73 2.74 4.19 11.99
C PRO A 73 3.76 4.29 10.84
N VAL A 74 4.55 3.25 10.55
CA VAL A 74 5.60 3.31 9.52
C VAL A 74 5.52 2.07 8.62
N ALA A 75 5.27 2.29 7.33
CA ALA A 75 5.31 1.27 6.30
C ALA A 75 6.74 0.95 5.84
N GLY A 76 6.97 -0.30 5.42
CA GLY A 76 8.28 -0.82 5.09
C GLY A 76 9.08 -1.23 6.32
N ARG A 77 10.41 -1.27 6.17
CA ARG A 77 11.35 -1.78 7.18
C ARG A 77 12.14 -0.65 7.84
N ILE A 78 12.36 -0.78 9.14
CA ILE A 78 13.31 0.02 9.93
C ILE A 78 14.46 -0.89 10.37
N SER A 79 15.68 -0.54 9.95
CA SER A 79 16.90 -1.30 10.25
C SER A 79 17.23 -1.29 11.74
N GLY A 80 17.59 -2.45 12.30
CA GLY A 80 17.99 -2.59 13.70
C GLY A 80 16.84 -2.44 14.71
N ALA A 81 15.59 -2.35 14.24
CA ALA A 81 14.41 -2.06 15.06
C ALA A 81 14.64 -0.85 15.99
N GLN A 82 15.35 0.17 15.50
CA GLN A 82 15.67 1.37 16.28
C GLN A 82 15.88 2.57 15.36
N ALA A 83 15.71 3.78 15.90
CA ALA A 83 16.06 5.02 15.21
C ALA A 83 16.31 6.15 16.21
N SER A 84 17.08 7.15 15.76
CA SER A 84 17.26 8.41 16.51
C SER A 84 16.19 9.41 16.13
N ILE A 85 15.41 9.89 17.10
CA ILE A 85 14.40 10.94 16.91
C ILE A 85 14.89 12.19 17.67
N LYS A 86 15.29 13.22 16.91
CA LYS A 86 15.91 14.46 17.44
C LYS A 86 17.05 14.19 18.45
N GLY A 87 17.87 13.16 18.18
CA GLY A 87 19.05 12.81 18.98
C GLY A 87 18.76 11.92 20.19
N GLN A 88 17.51 11.49 20.39
CA GLN A 88 17.15 10.47 21.37
C GLN A 88 16.93 9.14 20.65
N GLU A 89 17.58 8.08 21.15
CA GLU A 89 17.42 6.73 20.62
C GLU A 89 16.11 6.10 21.09
N TYR A 90 15.38 5.48 20.15
CA TYR A 90 14.18 4.70 20.40
C TYR A 90 14.35 3.30 19.82
N SER A 91 13.92 2.29 20.58
CA SER A 91 13.81 0.91 20.12
C SER A 91 12.34 0.59 19.85
N PHE A 92 12.10 -0.08 18.73
CA PHE A 92 10.80 -0.49 18.27
C PHE A 92 10.65 -2.00 18.40
N THR A 93 9.42 -2.50 18.34
CA THR A 93 9.19 -3.95 18.37
C THR A 93 9.75 -4.59 17.10
N GLU A 94 10.63 -5.57 17.28
CA GLU A 94 11.13 -6.42 16.21
C GLU A 94 10.09 -7.51 15.88
N ASN A 95 9.69 -7.60 14.62
CA ASN A 95 8.79 -8.62 14.09
C ASN A 95 9.37 -9.33 12.84
N GLU A 96 10.57 -8.94 12.42
CA GLU A 96 11.38 -9.57 11.38
C GLU A 96 12.84 -9.52 11.87
N PRO A 97 13.69 -10.55 11.66
CA PRO A 97 15.03 -10.58 12.26
C PRO A 97 15.85 -9.30 12.04
N GLY A 98 16.15 -8.59 13.13
CA GLY A 98 16.88 -7.32 13.15
C GLY A 98 16.13 -6.12 12.52
N ARG A 99 14.81 -6.20 12.30
CA ARG A 99 13.99 -5.12 11.71
C ARG A 99 12.61 -4.99 12.36
N THR A 100 12.10 -3.76 12.30
CA THR A 100 10.65 -3.51 12.44
C THR A 100 10.06 -3.38 11.06
N LEU A 101 9.18 -4.29 10.69
CA LEU A 101 8.39 -4.29 9.46
C LEU A 101 6.98 -3.78 9.76
N HIS A 102 6.50 -2.83 8.95
CA HIS A 102 5.11 -2.33 8.98
C HIS A 102 4.62 -1.89 10.36
N GLY A 103 5.51 -1.34 11.20
CA GLY A 103 5.16 -0.79 12.51
C GLY A 103 5.22 -1.79 13.69
N GLY A 104 5.58 -3.05 13.47
CA GLY A 104 5.76 -4.04 14.53
C GLY A 104 4.67 -5.14 14.56
N ILE A 105 4.28 -5.57 15.76
CA ILE A 105 3.25 -6.62 15.95
C ILE A 105 1.90 -6.01 16.30
N ASP A 106 0.82 -6.74 16.04
CA ASP A 106 -0.56 -6.35 16.39
C ASP A 106 -0.89 -4.89 16.00
N THR A 107 -0.37 -4.44 14.85
CA THR A 107 -0.44 -3.02 14.45
C THR A 107 -1.83 -2.67 13.92
N ALA A 108 -2.01 -1.43 13.48
CA ALA A 108 -3.32 -0.94 13.07
C ALA A 108 -3.96 -1.74 11.93
N ASN A 109 -3.18 -2.47 11.11
CA ASN A 109 -3.69 -3.38 10.06
C ASN A 109 -4.50 -4.56 10.62
N GLU A 110 -4.30 -4.91 11.90
CA GLU A 110 -4.93 -6.02 12.62
C GLU A 110 -5.91 -5.53 13.70
N GLN A 111 -6.18 -4.22 13.75
CA GLN A 111 -7.09 -3.62 14.73
C GLN A 111 -8.40 -3.15 14.08
N TYR A 112 -9.42 -2.97 14.92
CA TYR A 112 -10.72 -2.42 14.49
C TYR A 112 -10.72 -0.91 14.67
N TRP A 113 -10.93 -0.19 13.57
CA TRP A 113 -10.97 1.26 13.56
C TRP A 113 -12.38 1.76 13.86
N GLU A 114 -12.47 2.88 14.57
CA GLU A 114 -13.73 3.61 14.68
C GLU A 114 -14.16 4.09 13.30
N THR A 115 -15.45 3.98 12.97
CA THR A 115 -15.95 4.25 11.62
C THR A 115 -17.03 5.33 11.61
N GLU A 116 -16.87 6.28 10.71
CA GLU A 116 -17.87 7.29 10.36
C GLU A 116 -18.19 7.18 8.86
N VAL A 117 -19.48 7.21 8.51
CA VAL A 117 -19.97 7.08 7.14
C VAL A 117 -20.47 8.43 6.67
N ASP A 118 -19.96 8.92 5.54
CA ASP A 118 -20.47 10.11 4.85
C ASP A 118 -21.12 9.69 3.52
N GLU A 119 -22.44 9.50 3.55
CA GLU A 119 -23.21 9.12 2.36
C GLU A 119 -23.23 10.21 1.29
N VAL A 120 -23.11 11.49 1.67
CA VAL A 120 -23.17 12.62 0.74
C VAL A 120 -21.88 12.72 -0.06
N ALA A 121 -20.73 12.58 0.61
CA ALA A 121 -19.43 12.54 -0.05
C ALA A 121 -19.11 11.19 -0.68
N ASN A 122 -19.93 10.15 -0.42
CA ASN A 122 -19.65 8.75 -0.74
C ASN A 122 -18.28 8.32 -0.19
N ALA A 123 -18.09 8.55 1.11
CA ALA A 123 -16.84 8.35 1.81
C ALA A 123 -17.02 7.58 3.13
N ILE A 124 -15.95 6.88 3.54
CA ILE A 124 -15.82 6.27 4.86
C ILE A 124 -14.59 6.85 5.53
N TYR A 125 -14.74 7.26 6.78
CA TYR A 125 -13.64 7.67 7.64
C TYR A 125 -13.38 6.58 8.67
N PHE A 126 -12.13 6.16 8.77
CA PHE A 126 -11.64 5.28 9.82
C PHE A 126 -10.71 6.06 10.73
N THR A 127 -10.90 5.95 12.05
CA THR A 127 -10.04 6.61 13.05
C THR A 127 -9.47 5.59 14.03
N ILE A 128 -8.21 5.77 14.41
CA ILE A 128 -7.55 5.00 15.47
C ILE A 128 -6.58 5.91 16.24
N GLU A 129 -6.40 5.64 17.53
CA GLU A 129 -5.35 6.25 18.34
C GLU A 129 -4.30 5.18 18.67
N LEU A 130 -3.06 5.41 18.25
CA LEU A 130 -1.91 4.62 18.67
C LEU A 130 -1.39 5.22 19.97
N ALA A 131 -1.45 4.47 21.07
CA ALA A 131 -1.02 4.94 22.38
C ALA A 131 0.47 5.35 22.38
N ASP A 132 0.87 6.19 23.34
CA ASP A 132 2.28 6.48 23.58
C ASP A 132 3.06 5.21 23.89
N GLY A 133 4.18 5.01 23.19
CA GLY A 133 5.00 3.79 23.31
C GLY A 133 4.43 2.58 22.58
N PHE A 134 3.38 2.72 21.77
CA PHE A 134 2.84 1.63 20.94
C PHE A 134 3.93 1.09 20.01
N ASN A 135 4.30 -0.18 20.16
CA ASN A 135 5.46 -0.80 19.49
C ASN A 135 6.78 0.00 19.62
N GLY A 136 6.93 0.76 20.71
CA GLY A 136 8.10 1.61 20.96
C GLY A 136 8.05 3.01 20.34
N PHE A 137 7.04 3.32 19.52
CA PHE A 137 6.91 4.65 18.91
C PHE A 137 6.39 5.70 19.91
N PRO A 138 7.00 6.90 19.99
CA PRO A 138 6.46 7.99 20.79
C PRO A 138 5.07 8.42 20.31
N GLY A 139 4.20 8.78 21.25
CA GLY A 139 2.85 9.22 20.94
C GLY A 139 2.14 9.89 22.12
N PRO A 140 0.80 9.80 22.20
CA PRO A 140 -0.08 9.09 21.27
C PRO A 140 -0.12 9.74 19.87
N VAL A 141 -0.43 8.92 18.86
CA VAL A 141 -0.65 9.36 17.47
C VAL A 141 -2.11 9.11 17.10
N ARG A 142 -2.84 10.17 16.76
CA ARG A 142 -4.23 10.09 16.31
C ARG A 142 -4.24 10.07 14.79
N VAL A 143 -4.76 8.99 14.20
CA VAL A 143 -4.75 8.75 12.76
C VAL A 143 -6.18 8.69 12.25
N ARG A 144 -6.45 9.40 11.15
CA ARG A 144 -7.69 9.31 10.40
C ARG A 144 -7.40 8.99 8.94
N ALA A 145 -7.97 7.89 8.44
CA ALA A 145 -7.96 7.50 7.05
C ALA A 145 -9.32 7.79 6.41
N CYS A 146 -9.35 8.48 5.28
CA CYS A 146 -10.56 8.69 4.49
C CYS A 146 -10.45 7.90 3.19
N TYR A 147 -11.51 7.16 2.87
CA TYR A 147 -11.67 6.45 1.61
C TYR A 147 -12.91 6.99 0.91
N ARG A 148 -12.75 7.59 -0.26
CA ARG A 148 -13.85 8.21 -1.02
C ARG A 148 -13.91 7.65 -2.42
N LEU A 149 -15.08 7.16 -2.83
CA LEU A 149 -15.34 6.73 -4.20
C LEU A 149 -16.08 7.84 -4.94
N THR A 150 -15.43 8.40 -5.96
CA THR A 150 -15.99 9.49 -6.77
C THR A 150 -16.85 8.98 -7.92
N GLU A 151 -17.63 9.88 -8.52
CA GLU A 151 -18.39 9.59 -9.75
C GLU A 151 -17.49 9.46 -11.00
N ASP A 152 -16.25 9.97 -10.94
CA ASP A 152 -15.26 9.88 -12.03
C ASP A 152 -14.38 8.62 -11.91
N ASN A 153 -14.86 7.57 -11.23
CA ASN A 153 -14.17 6.30 -11.04
C ASN A 153 -12.81 6.41 -10.35
N VAL A 154 -12.70 7.36 -9.43
CA VAL A 154 -11.51 7.54 -8.60
C VAL A 154 -11.80 7.06 -7.18
N LEU A 155 -11.00 6.12 -6.69
CA LEU A 155 -10.87 5.82 -5.27
C LEU A 155 -9.77 6.71 -4.68
N GLU A 156 -10.17 7.66 -3.85
CA GLU A 156 -9.25 8.55 -3.15
C GLU A 156 -9.01 8.04 -1.73
N ILE A 157 -7.74 7.98 -1.34
CA ILE A 157 -7.29 7.62 -0.01
C ILE A 157 -6.51 8.80 0.54
N SER A 158 -6.89 9.29 1.72
CA SER A 158 -6.11 10.31 2.43
C SER A 158 -5.88 9.94 3.88
N TYR A 159 -4.69 10.24 4.38
CA TYR A 159 -4.36 10.09 5.79
C TYR A 159 -4.07 11.45 6.41
N THR A 160 -4.66 11.70 7.57
CA THR A 160 -4.26 12.79 8.46
C THR A 160 -3.81 12.21 9.78
N ALA A 161 -2.72 12.72 10.34
CA ALA A 161 -2.27 12.33 11.67
C ALA A 161 -1.69 13.50 12.46
N GLN A 162 -1.78 13.41 13.78
CA GLN A 162 -1.14 14.35 14.70
C GLN A 162 -0.66 13.57 15.93
N SER A 163 0.51 13.94 16.44
CA SER A 163 1.15 13.31 17.59
C SER A 163 1.40 14.30 18.71
N ASP A 164 1.24 13.87 19.96
CA ASP A 164 1.55 14.68 21.15
C ASP A 164 3.07 14.74 21.43
N LYS A 165 3.88 14.00 20.66
CA LYS A 165 5.35 13.94 20.72
C LYS A 165 5.97 13.85 19.31
N ASP A 166 7.23 14.26 19.18
CA ASP A 166 8.01 13.96 17.98
C ASP A 166 8.10 12.44 17.79
N THR A 167 7.73 11.95 16.61
CA THR A 167 7.65 10.52 16.31
C THR A 167 7.97 10.24 14.84
N LEU A 168 7.95 8.97 14.43
CA LEU A 168 8.07 8.59 13.03
C LEU A 168 6.68 8.21 12.48
N PHE A 169 6.34 8.70 11.29
CA PHE A 169 5.07 8.40 10.63
C PHE A 169 5.21 8.39 9.11
N ASN A 170 4.90 7.26 8.49
CA ASN A 170 5.02 7.03 7.04
C ASN A 170 3.95 6.00 6.59
N PRO A 171 2.68 6.41 6.44
CA PRO A 171 1.59 5.51 6.12
C PRO A 171 1.60 5.07 4.66
N THR A 172 0.95 3.95 4.37
CA THR A 172 0.55 3.55 3.01
C THR A 172 -0.72 2.69 3.04
N ASN A 173 -1.30 2.41 1.87
CA ASN A 173 -2.27 1.33 1.71
C ASN A 173 -1.61 0.16 0.98
N HIS A 174 -1.77 -1.05 1.52
CA HIS A 174 -1.12 -2.26 1.00
C HIS A 174 -2.03 -3.05 0.04
N ILE A 175 -2.80 -2.37 -0.81
CA ILE A 175 -3.65 -3.01 -1.82
C ILE A 175 -2.83 -3.84 -2.80
N TYR A 176 -3.34 -5.04 -3.12
CA TYR A 176 -2.79 -5.92 -4.13
C TYR A 176 -3.76 -6.04 -5.30
N PHE A 177 -3.27 -5.67 -6.49
CA PHE A 177 -4.03 -5.68 -7.72
C PHE A 177 -3.72 -6.90 -8.59
N ASN A 178 -4.72 -7.37 -9.31
CA ASN A 178 -4.57 -8.13 -10.55
C ASN A 178 -5.68 -7.67 -11.50
N LEU A 179 -5.32 -6.91 -12.54
CA LEU A 179 -6.29 -6.24 -13.40
C LEU A 179 -7.00 -7.19 -14.39
N THR A 180 -6.55 -8.46 -14.46
CA THR A 180 -7.28 -9.53 -15.16
C THR A 180 -8.44 -10.08 -14.33
N GLY A 181 -8.40 -9.86 -13.01
CA GLY A 181 -9.35 -10.39 -12.03
C GLY A 181 -9.17 -11.87 -11.68
N ASP A 182 -8.05 -12.47 -12.08
CA ASP A 182 -7.71 -13.85 -11.78
C ASP A 182 -6.37 -13.91 -11.03
N VAL A 183 -6.42 -13.87 -9.69
CA VAL A 183 -5.25 -13.93 -8.81
C VAL A 183 -4.52 -15.28 -8.83
N HIS A 184 -5.04 -16.27 -9.57
CA HIS A 184 -4.35 -17.54 -9.82
C HIS A 184 -3.44 -17.50 -11.05
N LYS A 185 -3.49 -16.40 -11.83
CA LYS A 185 -2.56 -16.12 -12.93
C LYS A 185 -1.61 -15.01 -12.52
N ASP A 186 -0.38 -15.10 -13.01
CA ASP A 186 0.62 -14.08 -12.75
C ASP A 186 0.25 -12.74 -13.42
N VAL A 187 0.92 -11.69 -12.95
CA VAL A 187 0.74 -10.32 -13.45
C VAL A 187 1.78 -9.94 -14.51
N ALA A 188 2.56 -10.89 -15.05
CA ALA A 188 3.74 -10.61 -15.86
C ALA A 188 3.45 -9.68 -17.04
N ASP A 189 2.32 -9.89 -17.72
CA ASP A 189 1.94 -9.14 -18.93
C ASP A 189 1.25 -7.79 -18.65
N HIS A 190 1.09 -7.38 -17.39
CA HIS A 190 0.60 -6.03 -17.08
C HIS A 190 1.65 -5.01 -17.51
N ARG A 191 1.23 -4.01 -18.30
CA ARG A 191 2.11 -2.95 -18.77
C ARG A 191 2.11 -1.80 -17.79
N VAL A 192 3.28 -1.42 -17.30
CA VAL A 192 3.52 -0.47 -16.22
C VAL A 192 4.33 0.71 -16.75
N ARG A 193 3.88 1.93 -16.46
CA ARG A 193 4.60 3.17 -16.76
C ARG A 193 4.80 3.98 -15.48
N ILE A 194 6.05 4.35 -15.20
CA ILE A 194 6.42 5.13 -14.00
C ILE A 194 7.42 6.21 -14.40
N ALA A 195 7.15 7.45 -14.03
CA ALA A 195 8.09 8.57 -14.16
C ALA A 195 9.11 8.55 -13.00
N ALA A 196 10.10 7.66 -13.10
CA ALA A 196 11.18 7.51 -12.12
C ALA A 196 12.52 7.27 -12.83
N GLN A 197 13.54 8.08 -12.55
CA GLN A 197 14.91 7.84 -13.02
C GLN A 197 15.68 6.85 -12.15
N ALA A 198 15.26 6.64 -10.91
CA ALA A 198 16.01 5.84 -9.95
C ALA A 198 15.12 4.97 -9.07
N TYR A 199 15.70 3.89 -8.54
CA TYR A 199 15.11 3.05 -7.51
C TYR A 199 16.13 2.82 -6.38
N ALA A 200 15.68 2.42 -5.20
CA ALA A 200 16.59 2.01 -4.13
C ALA A 200 16.82 0.49 -4.19
N PRO A 201 18.05 0.02 -4.46
CA PRO A 201 18.38 -1.39 -4.43
C PRO A 201 18.42 -1.90 -2.99
N LEU A 202 18.12 -3.18 -2.81
CA LEU A 202 18.07 -3.87 -1.54
C LEU A 202 19.32 -4.73 -1.30
N GLY A 203 19.66 -4.91 -0.02
CA GLY A 203 20.59 -5.91 0.48
C GLY A 203 19.91 -7.27 0.70
N GLU A 204 20.71 -8.28 1.08
CA GLU A 204 20.20 -9.64 1.39
C GLU A 204 19.20 -9.68 2.55
N ASP A 205 19.19 -8.61 3.35
CA ASP A 205 18.24 -8.33 4.41
C ASP A 205 17.05 -7.48 3.92
N ASN A 206 16.76 -7.41 2.63
CA ASN A 206 15.66 -6.61 2.06
C ASN A 206 15.57 -5.15 2.57
N LEU A 207 16.67 -4.60 3.07
CA LEU A 207 16.78 -3.18 3.44
C LEU A 207 17.42 -2.42 2.27
N PRO A 208 16.98 -1.19 2.01
CA PRO A 208 17.67 -0.36 1.02
C PRO A 208 19.15 -0.17 1.37
N LEU A 209 20.02 -0.28 0.37
CA LEU A 209 21.48 -0.13 0.52
C LEU A 209 21.94 1.31 0.80
N GLY A 210 21.01 2.27 0.93
CA GLY A 210 21.31 3.69 1.13
C GLY A 210 21.82 4.44 -0.09
N SER A 211 21.80 3.82 -1.27
CA SER A 211 22.04 4.48 -2.55
C SER A 211 20.80 4.45 -3.42
N LEU A 212 20.68 5.41 -4.33
CA LEU A 212 19.69 5.41 -5.41
C LEU A 212 20.44 5.11 -6.70
N VAL A 213 19.97 4.14 -7.47
CA VAL A 213 20.62 3.72 -8.71
C VAL A 213 19.73 3.99 -9.92
N PRO A 214 20.29 4.37 -11.08
CA PRO A 214 19.51 4.62 -12.27
C PRO A 214 18.72 3.40 -12.73
N VAL A 215 17.50 3.61 -13.21
CA VAL A 215 16.70 2.53 -13.83
C VAL A 215 17.16 2.21 -15.25
N GLU A 216 17.81 3.15 -15.94
CA GLU A 216 18.15 3.05 -17.37
C GLU A 216 18.94 1.78 -17.70
N GLY A 217 18.46 1.02 -18.69
CA GLY A 217 19.10 -0.21 -19.14
C GLY A 217 18.95 -1.39 -18.18
N THR A 218 18.07 -1.28 -17.18
CA THR A 218 17.77 -2.36 -16.22
C THR A 218 16.29 -2.79 -16.32
N PRO A 219 15.91 -3.95 -15.77
CA PRO A 219 14.50 -4.35 -15.65
C PRO A 219 13.63 -3.45 -14.76
N PHE A 220 14.20 -2.39 -14.17
CA PHE A 220 13.48 -1.39 -13.36
C PHE A 220 13.05 -0.18 -14.21
N ASP A 221 13.44 -0.12 -15.49
CA ASP A 221 13.06 0.96 -16.40
C ASP A 221 11.62 0.81 -16.90
N PHE A 222 10.69 1.39 -16.16
CA PHE A 222 9.28 1.48 -16.56
C PHE A 222 8.94 2.81 -17.22
N ARG A 223 9.92 3.68 -17.54
CA ARG A 223 9.65 5.05 -18.04
C ARG A 223 8.87 5.06 -19.36
N ARG A 224 9.03 4.01 -20.17
CA ARG A 224 8.42 3.89 -21.51
C ARG A 224 7.19 2.98 -21.59
N GLY A 225 6.76 2.40 -20.47
CA GLY A 225 5.65 1.45 -20.46
C GLY A 225 6.11 0.04 -20.79
N GLU A 226 6.67 -0.67 -19.81
CA GLU A 226 7.18 -2.04 -19.95
C GLU A 226 6.36 -3.02 -19.11
N THR A 227 6.48 -4.31 -19.35
CA THR A 227 5.74 -5.35 -18.60
C THR A 227 6.51 -5.82 -17.38
N PHE A 228 5.82 -6.27 -16.32
CA PHE A 228 6.48 -6.91 -15.17
C PHE A 228 7.33 -8.14 -15.55
N ALA A 229 7.04 -8.79 -16.67
CA ALA A 229 7.78 -9.94 -17.19
C ALA A 229 9.30 -9.73 -17.24
N GLN A 230 9.78 -8.50 -17.49
CA GLN A 230 11.22 -8.22 -17.56
C GLN A 230 11.96 -8.55 -16.26
N GLY A 231 11.35 -8.29 -15.11
CA GLY A 231 11.90 -8.62 -13.79
C GLY A 231 11.73 -10.09 -13.42
N PHE A 232 10.80 -10.80 -14.05
CA PHE A 232 10.52 -12.21 -13.74
C PHE A 232 11.48 -13.17 -14.45
N THR A 233 12.34 -12.67 -15.34
CA THR A 233 13.47 -13.42 -15.91
C THR A 233 14.55 -13.75 -14.87
N LEU A 234 14.62 -12.97 -13.78
CA LEU A 234 15.58 -13.09 -12.69
C LEU A 234 17.06 -12.99 -13.11
N GLU A 235 17.35 -12.39 -14.27
CA GLU A 235 18.73 -12.19 -14.74
C GLU A 235 19.44 -11.05 -14.00
N HIS A 236 18.70 -10.02 -13.58
CA HIS A 236 19.27 -8.91 -12.82
C HIS A 236 19.40 -9.28 -11.32
N PRO A 237 20.54 -8.99 -10.66
CA PRO A 237 20.78 -9.43 -9.28
C PRO A 237 19.70 -9.03 -8.27
N GLN A 238 19.14 -7.83 -8.43
CA GLN A 238 18.07 -7.33 -7.56
C GLN A 238 16.74 -8.06 -7.76
N ASN A 239 16.40 -8.45 -8.99
CA ASN A 239 15.20 -9.25 -9.23
C ASN A 239 15.39 -10.70 -8.77
N HIS A 240 16.59 -11.27 -8.97
CA HIS A 240 16.94 -12.60 -8.46
C HIS A 240 16.79 -12.68 -6.94
N LEU A 241 17.32 -11.67 -6.23
CA LEU A 241 17.31 -11.59 -4.77
C LEU A 241 15.91 -11.72 -4.18
N VAL A 242 14.94 -10.96 -4.71
CA VAL A 242 13.57 -10.93 -4.18
C VAL A 242 12.59 -11.78 -4.99
N LYS A 243 13.07 -12.50 -6.00
CA LYS A 243 12.29 -13.31 -6.95
C LYS A 243 11.20 -12.53 -7.69
N GLY A 244 11.48 -11.28 -8.09
CA GLY A 244 10.51 -10.39 -8.73
C GLY A 244 10.84 -8.93 -8.43
N TYR A 245 9.83 -8.16 -8.02
CA TYR A 245 10.02 -6.81 -7.49
C TYR A 245 9.53 -6.73 -6.03
N ASP A 246 10.25 -5.96 -5.22
CA ASP A 246 9.95 -5.61 -3.82
C ASP A 246 10.62 -4.25 -3.49
N HIS A 247 10.71 -3.36 -4.47
CA HIS A 247 11.63 -2.22 -4.45
C HIS A 247 10.88 -0.88 -4.43
N PRO A 248 11.46 0.17 -3.84
CA PRO A 248 10.98 1.53 -4.00
C PRO A 248 11.53 2.19 -5.27
N TRP A 249 10.65 2.75 -6.10
CA TRP A 249 11.00 3.73 -7.14
C TRP A 249 10.87 5.14 -6.58
N VAL A 250 11.83 6.00 -6.90
CA VAL A 250 11.79 7.43 -6.55
C VAL A 250 11.10 8.18 -7.69
N LEU A 251 9.97 8.82 -7.38
CA LEU A 251 9.18 9.53 -8.38
C LEU A 251 9.85 10.86 -8.74
N ASP A 252 10.09 11.09 -10.04
CA ASP A 252 10.74 12.31 -10.53
C ASP A 252 9.85 13.53 -10.34
N LYS A 253 8.55 13.34 -10.57
CA LYS A 253 7.49 14.34 -10.45
C LYS A 253 6.25 13.65 -9.94
N VAL A 254 5.78 14.04 -8.77
CA VAL A 254 4.57 13.49 -8.16
C VAL A 254 3.31 13.78 -8.97
N GLU A 255 3.36 14.77 -9.87
CA GLU A 255 2.28 15.12 -10.80
C GLU A 255 2.19 14.19 -12.01
N GLU A 256 3.24 13.42 -12.34
CA GLU A 256 3.19 12.43 -13.41
C GLU A 256 2.68 11.10 -12.85
N PRO A 257 1.50 10.61 -13.29
CA PRO A 257 0.91 9.44 -12.66
C PRO A 257 1.62 8.16 -13.05
N ILE A 258 1.57 7.19 -12.13
CA ILE A 258 1.87 5.78 -12.43
C ILE A 258 0.68 5.22 -13.21
N GLU A 259 0.95 4.48 -14.29
CA GLU A 259 -0.09 3.78 -15.05
C GLU A 259 0.19 2.28 -15.09
N VAL A 260 -0.85 1.47 -14.87
CA VAL A 260 -0.83 0.03 -15.10
C VAL A 260 -2.01 -0.36 -15.97
N ILE A 261 -1.74 -1.08 -17.05
CA ILE A 261 -2.76 -1.51 -18.01
C ILE A 261 -2.82 -3.03 -18.03
N SER A 262 -4.04 -3.57 -17.96
CA SER A 262 -4.28 -5.01 -18.04
C SER A 262 -3.79 -5.60 -19.38
N PRO A 263 -3.39 -6.87 -19.43
CA PRO A 263 -2.95 -7.53 -20.66
C PRO A 263 -3.99 -7.44 -21.80
N ASP A 264 -5.28 -7.59 -21.47
CA ASP A 264 -6.41 -7.49 -22.40
C ASP A 264 -6.77 -6.04 -22.80
N GLN A 265 -6.02 -5.04 -22.30
CA GLN A 265 -6.22 -3.61 -22.50
C GLN A 265 -7.57 -3.06 -22.02
N LYS A 266 -8.36 -3.86 -21.30
CA LYS A 266 -9.69 -3.46 -20.87
C LYS A 266 -9.70 -2.61 -19.59
N VAL A 267 -8.66 -2.66 -18.77
CA VAL A 267 -8.59 -1.88 -17.52
C VAL A 267 -7.28 -1.11 -17.50
N ARG A 268 -7.37 0.21 -17.32
CA ARG A 268 -6.25 1.05 -16.95
C ARG A 268 -6.43 1.56 -15.53
N LEU A 269 -5.42 1.32 -14.71
CA LEU A 269 -5.25 1.93 -13.41
C LEU A 269 -4.26 3.10 -13.53
N THR A 270 -4.68 4.29 -13.10
CA THR A 270 -3.82 5.48 -12.99
C THR A 270 -3.70 5.86 -11.51
N VAL A 271 -2.49 6.03 -11.01
CA VAL A 271 -2.21 6.38 -9.61
C VAL A 271 -1.54 7.75 -9.53
N GLU A 272 -2.18 8.67 -8.81
CA GLU A 272 -1.67 10.00 -8.48
C GLU A 272 -1.41 10.06 -6.97
N THR A 273 -0.29 10.62 -6.53
CA THR A 273 0.04 10.71 -5.09
C THR A 273 0.82 11.98 -4.79
N ASN A 274 0.80 12.43 -3.53
CA ASN A 274 1.71 13.48 -3.04
C ASN A 274 3.00 12.90 -2.42
N GLN A 275 3.21 11.58 -2.50
CA GLN A 275 4.37 10.91 -1.92
C GLN A 275 5.57 10.86 -2.86
N PRO A 276 6.81 10.86 -2.33
CA PRO A 276 8.02 10.91 -3.14
C PRO A 276 8.41 9.57 -3.78
N ALA A 277 7.84 8.46 -3.31
CA ALA A 277 8.19 7.12 -3.78
C ALA A 277 6.97 6.20 -3.87
N VAL A 278 7.13 5.15 -4.67
CA VAL A 278 6.22 4.00 -4.71
C VAL A 278 7.01 2.72 -4.48
N VAL A 279 6.61 1.91 -3.51
CA VAL A 279 7.11 0.54 -3.36
C VAL A 279 6.23 -0.38 -4.20
N ILE A 280 6.86 -1.18 -5.05
CA ILE A 280 6.17 -2.20 -5.84
C ILE A 280 6.64 -3.56 -5.38
N TYR A 281 5.70 -4.35 -4.90
CA TYR A 281 5.90 -5.75 -4.58
C TYR A 281 5.00 -6.63 -5.43
N THR A 282 5.58 -7.61 -6.12
CA THR A 282 4.88 -8.52 -7.04
C THR A 282 4.49 -9.85 -6.40
N TYR A 283 4.18 -9.87 -5.10
CA TYR A 283 3.69 -11.07 -4.40
C TYR A 283 4.58 -12.32 -4.57
N ASN A 284 5.88 -12.13 -4.31
CA ASN A 284 6.94 -13.13 -4.55
C ASN A 284 6.97 -14.26 -3.47
N PHE A 285 6.28 -14.07 -2.35
CA PHE A 285 6.19 -15.02 -1.24
C PHE A 285 4.72 -15.23 -0.88
N PRO A 286 3.97 -16.05 -1.64
CA PRO A 286 2.53 -16.15 -1.49
C PRO A 286 2.15 -16.85 -0.19
N SER A 287 1.18 -16.27 0.52
CA SER A 287 0.48 -16.97 1.59
C SER A 287 -0.51 -17.97 1.02
N GLU A 288 -0.67 -19.10 1.70
CA GLU A 288 -1.54 -20.18 1.23
C GLU A 288 -2.98 -19.69 1.06
N GLY A 289 -3.55 -19.94 -0.13
CA GLY A 289 -4.94 -19.62 -0.44
C GLY A 289 -5.25 -18.12 -0.62
N MET A 290 -4.23 -17.27 -0.81
CA MET A 290 -4.41 -15.85 -1.14
C MET A 290 -4.31 -15.58 -2.64
N ALA A 291 -3.16 -15.84 -3.25
CA ALA A 291 -2.91 -15.73 -4.69
C ALA A 291 -1.80 -16.68 -5.13
N ALA A 292 -1.64 -16.86 -6.44
CA ALA A 292 -0.47 -17.54 -7.00
C ALA A 292 0.81 -16.72 -6.77
N PHE A 293 1.97 -17.35 -6.90
CA PHE A 293 3.25 -16.65 -7.04
C PHE A 293 3.15 -15.67 -8.21
N HIS A 294 3.51 -14.40 -7.99
CA HIS A 294 3.30 -13.30 -8.96
C HIS A 294 1.84 -13.03 -9.32
N GLY A 295 0.88 -13.56 -8.55
CA GLY A 295 -0.55 -13.44 -8.84
C GLY A 295 -1.15 -12.06 -8.54
N ALA A 296 -0.39 -11.16 -7.93
CA ALA A 296 -0.81 -9.79 -7.66
C ALA A 296 0.38 -8.83 -7.53
N PHE A 297 0.13 -7.52 -7.58
CA PHE A 297 1.13 -6.48 -7.33
C PHE A 297 0.59 -5.35 -6.42
N SER A 298 1.45 -4.78 -5.57
CA SER A 298 1.15 -3.56 -4.79
C SER A 298 1.75 -2.31 -5.44
N LEU A 299 1.17 -1.15 -5.13
CA LEU A 299 1.68 0.19 -5.48
C LEU A 299 1.62 1.08 -4.24
N GLU A 300 2.51 0.84 -3.29
CA GLU A 300 2.51 1.50 -1.98
C GLU A 300 3.19 2.87 -2.09
N CYS A 301 2.38 3.93 -2.19
CA CYS A 301 2.87 5.30 -2.24
C CYS A 301 3.24 5.78 -0.82
N GLN A 302 4.50 6.17 -0.61
CA GLN A 302 5.02 6.54 0.72
C GLN A 302 6.38 7.25 0.62
N GLY A 303 6.92 7.68 1.76
CA GLY A 303 8.36 7.95 1.91
C GLY A 303 9.19 6.67 1.77
N LEU A 304 10.47 6.81 1.40
CA LEU A 304 11.37 5.66 1.21
C LEU A 304 11.49 4.82 2.50
N PRO A 305 11.45 3.48 2.40
CA PRO A 305 11.71 2.60 3.54
C PRO A 305 13.05 2.93 4.20
N ASN A 306 13.13 2.75 5.52
CA ASN A 306 14.31 3.03 6.32
C ASN A 306 14.86 4.48 6.26
N ALA A 307 14.06 5.46 5.80
CA ALA A 307 14.49 6.87 5.73
C ALA A 307 14.96 7.45 7.07
N CYS A 308 14.44 6.96 8.20
CA CYS A 308 14.88 7.40 9.54
C CYS A 308 16.33 7.05 9.87
N ASN A 309 16.92 6.06 9.19
CA ASN A 309 18.30 5.59 9.40
C ASN A 309 19.17 5.71 8.14
N THR A 310 18.64 6.29 7.06
CA THR A 310 19.30 6.32 5.75
C THR A 310 19.44 7.76 5.27
N GLU A 311 20.66 8.27 5.29
CA GLU A 311 20.93 9.63 4.81
C GLU A 311 20.53 9.78 3.33
N GLY A 312 19.92 10.91 2.99
CA GLY A 312 19.49 11.22 1.62
C GLY A 312 18.13 10.64 1.21
N PHE A 313 17.48 9.82 2.05
CA PHE A 313 16.17 9.21 1.74
C PHE A 313 14.96 10.11 2.11
N GLY A 314 15.23 11.33 2.58
CA GLY A 314 14.22 12.25 3.09
C GLY A 314 13.93 12.03 4.58
N SER A 315 12.82 12.57 5.06
CA SER A 315 12.41 12.49 6.45
C SER A 315 11.01 11.89 6.56
N ILE A 316 10.84 11.02 7.55
CA ILE A 316 9.53 10.49 7.99
C ILE A 316 9.20 10.94 9.42
N LEU A 317 9.86 12.01 9.89
CA LEU A 317 9.60 12.63 11.18
C LEU A 317 8.23 13.32 11.15
N LEU A 318 7.37 12.98 12.10
CA LEU A 318 6.19 13.75 12.45
C LEU A 318 6.51 14.55 13.71
N GLU A 319 6.62 15.87 13.58
CA GLU A 319 6.87 16.73 14.73
C GLU A 319 5.64 16.80 15.64
N LYS A 320 5.89 17.00 16.93
CA LYS A 320 4.84 17.23 17.92
C LYS A 320 3.87 18.32 17.44
N ASP A 321 2.57 18.06 17.58
CA ASP A 321 1.47 18.95 17.21
C ASP A 321 1.38 19.30 15.70
N GLN A 322 2.30 18.82 14.85
CA GLN A 322 2.21 19.00 13.41
C GLN A 322 1.10 18.13 12.81
N LEU A 323 0.32 18.71 11.90
CA LEU A 323 -0.62 17.94 11.08
C LEU A 323 0.13 17.29 9.91
N PHE A 324 0.09 15.96 9.86
CA PHE A 324 0.52 15.17 8.71
C PHE A 324 -0.61 15.05 7.69
N GLU A 325 -0.28 15.13 6.40
CA GLU A 325 -1.22 14.93 5.30
C GLU A 325 -0.60 14.07 4.18
N HIS A 326 -1.33 13.02 3.77
CA HIS A 326 -0.98 12.14 2.66
C HIS A 326 -2.20 11.91 1.78
N GLN A 327 -2.02 11.90 0.46
CA GLN A 327 -3.08 11.60 -0.49
C GLN A 327 -2.59 10.69 -1.63
N THR A 328 -3.36 9.66 -1.92
CA THR A 328 -3.20 8.80 -3.11
C THR A 328 -4.56 8.59 -3.76
N ARG A 329 -4.61 8.66 -5.09
CA ARG A 329 -5.82 8.55 -5.89
C ARG A 329 -5.63 7.45 -6.93
N TYR A 330 -6.52 6.46 -6.93
CA TYR A 330 -6.55 5.36 -7.89
C TYR A 330 -7.72 5.58 -8.84
N ARG A 331 -7.43 5.99 -10.07
CA ARG A 331 -8.42 6.18 -11.13
C ARG A 331 -8.49 4.93 -12.01
N PHE A 332 -9.70 4.48 -12.31
CA PHE A 332 -9.96 3.32 -13.15
C PHE A 332 -10.64 3.75 -14.44
N GLU A 333 -10.08 3.34 -15.57
CA GLU A 333 -10.69 3.48 -16.91
C GLU A 333 -10.94 2.08 -17.47
N TRP A 334 -12.14 1.85 -18.02
CA TRP A 334 -12.55 0.61 -18.65
C TRP A 334 -13.54 0.86 -19.79
#